data_AF-A0A9P6ILU0-F1
#
_entry.id   AF-A0A9P6ILU0-F1
#
_cell.length_a   1.000
_cell.length_b   1.000
_cell.length_c   1.000
_cell.angle_alpha   90.00
_cell.angle_beta   90.00
_cell.angle_gamma   90.00
#
_symmetry.space_group_name_H-M   'P 1'
#
loop_
_entity.id
_entity.type
_entity.pdbx_description
1 polymer ?
#
loop_
_entity_poly.entity_id
_entity_poly.type
_entity_poly.pdbx_seq_one_letter_code
_entity_poly.pdbx_strand_id
1 'polypeptide(L)'
;MVEQLRTFAAEVTRVAREVGTEGRLGGQAKVEDVGGTWKELTDNVNTMASNLTSQVRDIADVSKAVAKGDLTQKISVDAKGEILDLKNTINRMVDQLSTFSAEVTRVAREVGTEGKLGGQAEVEDVGGVWKELTDNVNTIASNLTTQ
;
A
#
# COMPACT_ATOMS: atom_id res chain seq x y z
N MET A 1 42.30 9.78 5.00
CA MET A 1 41.44 9.54 6.19
C MET A 1 40.51 10.72 6.49
N VAL A 2 40.99 11.93 6.79
CA VAL A 2 40.09 13.09 7.07
C VAL A 2 39.24 13.49 5.86
N GLU A 3 39.80 13.41 4.66
CA GLU A 3 39.08 13.72 3.42
C GLU A 3 37.98 12.70 3.11
N GLN A 4 38.28 11.40 3.23
CA GLN A 4 37.28 10.32 3.11
C GLN A 4 36.14 10.47 4.13
N LEU A 5 36.44 10.86 5.37
CA LEU A 5 35.42 11.10 6.40
C LEU A 5 34.51 12.28 6.01
N ARG A 6 35.08 13.36 5.47
CA ARG A 6 34.31 14.52 4.99
C ARG A 6 33.40 14.14 3.83
N THR A 7 33.90 13.38 2.86
CA THR A 7 33.11 12.91 1.71
C THR A 7 31.99 11.99 2.16
N PHE A 8 32.28 11.02 3.03
CA PHE A 8 31.26 10.13 3.60
C PHE A 8 30.17 10.90 4.36
N ALA A 9 30.57 11.80 5.25
CA ALA A 9 29.61 12.58 6.05
C ALA A 9 28.73 13.45 5.15
N ALA A 10 29.29 14.06 4.11
CA ALA A 10 28.53 14.85 3.14
C ALA A 10 27.51 13.97 2.37
N GLU A 11 27.94 12.80 1.88
CA GLU A 11 27.09 11.90 1.12
C GLU A 11 25.95 11.29 1.95
N VAL A 12 26.24 10.82 3.16
CA VAL A 12 25.20 10.28 4.06
C VAL A 12 24.22 11.39 4.45
N THR A 13 24.71 12.60 4.73
CA THR A 13 23.85 13.76 5.01
C THR A 13 22.94 14.07 3.83
N ARG A 14 23.47 14.04 2.60
CA ARG A 14 22.71 14.26 1.37
C ARG A 14 21.64 13.19 1.19
N VAL A 15 21.98 11.91 1.30
CA VAL A 15 21.02 10.80 1.15
C VAL A 15 19.94 10.85 2.22
N ALA A 16 20.30 11.10 3.47
CA ALA A 16 19.36 11.24 4.57
C ALA A 16 18.37 12.40 4.32
N ARG A 17 18.85 13.53 3.79
CA ARG A 17 18.00 14.65 3.41
C ARG A 17 17.10 14.32 2.22
N GLU A 18 17.65 13.78 1.14
CA GLU A 18 16.89 13.47 -0.09
C GLU A 18 15.80 12.43 0.17
N VAL A 19 16.18 11.28 0.74
CA VAL A 19 15.26 10.15 0.95
C VAL A 19 14.37 10.38 2.17
N GLY A 20 14.93 10.90 3.26
CA GLY A 20 14.23 11.02 4.54
C GLY A 20 13.47 12.32 4.76
N THR A 21 13.89 13.43 4.14
CA THR A 21 13.23 14.74 4.33
C THR A 21 12.51 15.22 3.07
N GLU A 22 13.16 15.14 1.91
CA GLU A 22 12.59 15.64 0.65
C GLU A 22 11.69 14.62 -0.05
N GLY A 23 11.68 13.35 0.40
CA GLY A 23 10.90 12.27 -0.21
C GLY A 23 11.38 11.87 -1.60
N ARG A 24 12.60 12.27 -1.99
CA ARG A 24 13.24 11.90 -3.26
C ARG A 24 13.82 10.49 -3.15
N LEU A 25 12.95 9.51 -3.36
CA LEU A 25 13.31 8.09 -3.25
C LEU A 25 14.29 7.66 -4.35
N GLY A 26 15.29 6.85 -3.97
CA GLY A 26 16.33 6.34 -4.87
C GLY A 26 17.71 6.99 -4.70
N GLY A 27 17.87 7.91 -3.75
CA GLY A 27 19.16 8.46 -3.38
C GLY A 27 20.10 7.39 -2.80
N GLN A 28 21.33 7.34 -3.30
CA GLN A 28 22.40 6.46 -2.80
C GLN A 28 23.66 7.27 -2.58
N ALA A 29 24.42 6.92 -1.53
CA ALA A 29 25.69 7.51 -1.18
C ALA A 29 26.77 6.94 -2.10
N LYS A 30 27.57 7.83 -2.70
CA LYS A 30 28.71 7.46 -3.55
C LYS A 30 29.99 8.00 -2.93
N VAL A 31 30.72 7.12 -2.26
CA VAL A 31 31.99 7.47 -1.63
C VAL A 31 33.09 6.69 -2.34
N GLU A 32 33.97 7.39 -3.03
CA GLU A 32 35.11 6.78 -3.73
C GLU A 32 36.23 6.41 -2.74
N ASP A 33 37.01 5.39 -3.10
CA ASP A 33 38.22 4.96 -2.37
C ASP A 33 38.03 4.64 -0.88
N VAL A 34 36.85 4.13 -0.49
CA VAL A 34 36.59 3.64 0.87
C VAL A 34 36.76 2.12 0.97
N GLY A 35 37.56 1.69 1.96
CA GLY A 35 37.74 0.30 2.35
C GLY A 35 37.45 0.11 3.85
N GLY A 36 37.34 -1.16 4.27
CA GLY A 36 37.04 -1.51 5.66
C GLY A 36 35.67 -1.02 6.12
N THR A 37 35.57 -0.58 7.37
CA THR A 37 34.31 -0.18 8.03
C THR A 37 33.53 0.91 7.28
N TRP A 38 34.21 1.83 6.58
CA TRP A 38 33.54 2.91 5.85
C TRP A 38 32.77 2.41 4.62
N LYS A 39 33.30 1.39 3.95
CA LYS A 39 32.61 0.74 2.84
C LYS A 39 31.37 0.02 3.36
N GLU A 40 31.52 -0.76 4.43
CA GLU A 40 30.41 -1.47 5.06
C GLU A 40 29.29 -0.53 5.53
N LEU A 41 29.63 0.61 6.15
CA LEU A 41 28.63 1.62 6.53
C LEU A 41 27.93 2.24 5.32
N THR A 42 28.67 2.54 4.24
CA THR A 42 28.09 3.07 3.00
C THR A 42 27.13 2.07 2.37
N ASP A 43 27.53 0.80 2.31
CA ASP A 43 26.72 -0.30 1.77
C ASP A 43 25.46 -0.52 2.60
N ASN A 44 25.56 -0.43 3.93
CA ASN A 44 24.41 -0.53 4.84
C ASN A 44 23.42 0.63 4.67
N VAL A 45 23.91 1.87 4.58
CA VAL A 45 23.07 3.05 4.31
C VAL A 45 22.36 2.91 2.95
N ASN A 46 23.09 2.50 1.92
CA ASN A 46 22.54 2.29 0.58
C ASN A 46 21.50 1.16 0.55
N THR A 47 21.75 0.06 1.27
CA THR A 47 20.80 -1.04 1.39
C THR A 47 19.51 -0.59 2.08
N MET A 48 19.63 0.16 3.18
CA MET A 48 18.49 0.74 3.89
C MET A 48 17.70 1.69 2.98
N ALA A 49 18.37 2.65 2.33
CA ALA A 49 17.74 3.62 1.44
C ALA A 49 17.04 2.95 0.24
N SER A 50 17.67 1.91 -0.34
CA SER A 50 17.11 1.13 -1.44
C SER A 50 15.86 0.35 -1.02
N ASN A 51 15.92 -0.35 0.12
CA ASN A 51 14.80 -1.11 0.64
C ASN A 51 13.60 -0.22 0.96
N LEU A 52 13.82 0.90 1.66
CA LEU A 52 12.75 1.85 1.96
C LEU A 52 12.19 2.48 0.69
N THR A 53 13.05 2.81 -0.27
CA THR A 53 12.63 3.35 -1.57
C THR A 53 11.71 2.39 -2.32
N SER A 54 12.10 1.11 -2.46
CA SER A 54 11.28 0.14 -3.19
C SER A 54 9.96 -0.13 -2.46
N GLN A 55 10.01 -0.28 -1.14
CA GLN A 55 8.85 -0.52 -0.29
C GLN A 55 7.82 0.62 -0.38
N VAL A 56 8.26 1.86 -0.18
CA VAL A 56 7.36 3.02 -0.21
C VAL A 56 6.82 3.27 -1.62
N ARG A 57 7.63 3.06 -2.67
CA ARG A 57 7.19 3.26 -4.06
C ARG A 57 6.12 2.25 -4.46
N ASP A 58 6.28 0.97 -4.11
CA ASP A 58 5.25 -0.06 -4.38
C ASP A 58 3.94 0.24 -3.65
N ILE A 59 4.01 0.62 -2.37
CA ILE A 59 2.84 1.08 -1.58
C ILE A 59 2.14 2.26 -2.25
N ALA A 60 2.90 3.26 -2.72
CA ALA A 60 2.35 4.42 -3.38
C ALA A 60 1.66 4.06 -4.71
N ASP A 61 2.22 3.13 -5.47
CA ASP A 61 1.67 2.72 -6.76
C ASP A 61 0.37 1.92 -6.59
N VAL A 62 0.30 1.00 -5.62
CA VAL A 62 -0.93 0.30 -5.25
C VAL A 62 -1.99 1.27 -4.74
N SER A 63 -1.62 2.23 -3.88
CA SER A 63 -2.57 3.24 -3.39
C SER A 63 -3.15 4.11 -4.52
N LYS A 64 -2.32 4.46 -5.52
CA LYS A 64 -2.78 5.17 -6.73
C LYS A 64 -3.69 4.31 -7.59
N ALA A 65 -3.40 3.01 -7.71
CA ALA A 65 -4.24 2.07 -8.47
C ALA A 65 -5.64 1.96 -7.84
N VAL A 66 -5.70 1.77 -6.52
CA VAL A 66 -6.95 1.75 -5.76
C VAL A 66 -7.73 3.06 -5.93
N ALA A 67 -7.06 4.21 -5.87
CA ALA A 67 -7.69 5.51 -6.08
C ALA A 67 -8.26 5.68 -7.51
N LYS A 68 -7.74 4.94 -8.50
CA LYS A 68 -8.26 4.88 -9.87
C LYS A 68 -9.32 3.78 -10.07
N GLY A 69 -9.67 3.05 -9.01
CA GLY A 69 -10.63 1.94 -9.05
C GLY A 69 -10.03 0.60 -9.48
N ASP A 70 -8.71 0.48 -9.62
CA ASP A 70 -8.05 -0.80 -9.87
C ASP A 70 -7.76 -1.50 -8.53
N LEU A 71 -8.64 -2.43 -8.17
CA LEU A 71 -8.57 -3.23 -6.94
C LEU A 71 -7.83 -4.56 -7.14
N THR A 72 -7.22 -4.77 -8.31
CA THR A 72 -6.46 -5.99 -8.61
C THR A 72 -4.99 -5.89 -8.17
N GLN A 73 -4.49 -4.67 -7.95
CA GLN A 73 -3.11 -4.42 -7.56
C GLN A 73 -2.87 -4.74 -6.08
N LYS A 74 -1.73 -5.36 -5.79
CA LYS A 74 -1.28 -5.67 -4.43
C LYS A 74 0.17 -5.28 -4.26
N ILE A 75 0.53 -4.89 -3.04
CA ILE A 75 1.91 -4.65 -2.67
C ILE A 75 2.61 -6.00 -2.69
N SER A 76 3.69 -6.10 -3.45
CA SER A 76 4.38 -7.37 -3.73
C SER A 76 5.80 -7.39 -3.19
N VAL A 77 6.44 -6.22 -3.07
CA VAL A 77 7.81 -6.05 -2.56
C VAL A 77 8.02 -6.72 -1.20
N ASP A 78 9.22 -7.27 -1.01
CA ASP A 78 9.62 -7.87 0.25
C ASP A 78 9.72 -6.83 1.36
N ALA A 79 9.11 -7.15 2.50
CA ALA A 79 9.05 -6.30 3.67
C ALA A 79 9.17 -7.13 4.95
N LYS A 80 9.67 -6.49 6.02
CA LYS A 80 9.78 -7.08 7.36
C LYS A 80 9.39 -6.05 8.41
N GLY A 81 9.04 -6.51 9.60
CA GLY A 81 8.65 -5.65 10.72
C GLY A 81 7.48 -4.74 10.36
N GLU A 82 7.56 -3.47 10.76
CA GLU A 82 6.48 -2.49 10.59
C GLU A 82 6.06 -2.29 9.13
N ILE A 83 6.99 -2.40 8.18
CA ILE A 83 6.67 -2.28 6.75
C ILE A 83 5.88 -3.50 6.25
N LEU A 84 6.12 -4.69 6.81
CA LEU A 84 5.32 -5.87 6.50
C LEU A 84 3.89 -5.73 7.04
N ASP A 85 3.74 -5.22 8.25
CA ASP A 85 2.43 -4.96 8.84
C ASP A 85 1.65 -3.91 8.03
N LEU A 86 2.33 -2.86 7.57
CA LEU A 86 1.76 -1.87 6.66
C LEU A 86 1.33 -2.50 5.32
N LYS A 87 2.21 -3.30 4.69
CA LYS A 87 1.92 -4.06 3.47
C LYS A 87 0.67 -4.92 3.63
N ASN A 88 0.60 -5.69 4.72
CA ASN A 88 -0.52 -6.59 4.98
C ASN A 88 -1.82 -5.83 5.24
N THR A 89 -1.75 -4.73 5.98
CA THR A 89 -2.91 -3.87 6.27
C THR A 89 -3.50 -3.29 4.99
N ILE A 90 -2.65 -2.73 4.11
CA ILE A 90 -3.09 -2.17 2.83
C ILE A 90 -3.63 -3.27 1.92
N ASN A 91 -2.93 -4.41 1.81
CA ASN A 91 -3.41 -5.52 0.98
C ASN A 91 -4.78 -6.02 1.44
N ARG A 92 -5.00 -6.16 2.76
CA ARG A 92 -6.31 -6.52 3.33
C ARG A 92 -7.38 -5.49 3.02
N MET A 93 -7.07 -4.20 3.12
CA MET A 93 -7.99 -3.12 2.72
C MET A 93 -8.39 -3.26 1.25
N VAL A 94 -7.44 -3.56 0.36
CA VAL A 94 -7.74 -3.80 -1.08
C VAL A 94 -8.62 -5.03 -1.27
N ASP A 95 -8.40 -6.12 -0.53
CA ASP A 95 -9.24 -7.32 -0.59
C ASP A 95 -10.69 -6.99 -0.18
N GLN A 96 -10.86 -6.30 0.95
CA GLN A 96 -12.18 -5.89 1.44
C GLN A 96 -12.91 -4.99 0.44
N LEU A 97 -12.21 -4.01 -0.13
CA LEU A 97 -12.74 -3.16 -1.19
C LEU A 97 -13.19 -3.97 -2.42
N SER A 98 -12.37 -4.93 -2.85
CA SER A 98 -12.66 -5.77 -4.02
C SER A 98 -13.88 -6.64 -3.79
N THR A 99 -13.95 -7.32 -2.64
CA THR A 99 -15.10 -8.16 -2.27
C THR A 99 -16.38 -7.33 -2.17
N PHE A 100 -16.32 -6.18 -1.49
CA PHE A 100 -17.48 -5.29 -1.38
C PHE A 100 -17.95 -4.79 -2.75
N SER A 101 -17.03 -4.37 -3.62
CA SER A 101 -17.37 -3.91 -4.97
C SER A 101 -18.04 -5.01 -5.81
N ALA A 102 -17.56 -6.24 -5.70
CA ALA A 102 -18.15 -7.40 -6.38
C ALA A 102 -19.57 -7.68 -5.87
N GLU A 103 -19.76 -7.69 -4.54
CA GLU A 103 -21.06 -7.97 -3.91
C GLU A 103 -22.10 -6.90 -4.22
N VAL A 104 -21.73 -5.62 -4.14
CA VAL A 104 -22.65 -4.52 -4.51
C VAL A 104 -23.03 -4.61 -5.99
N THR A 105 -22.06 -4.91 -6.88
CA THR A 105 -22.34 -5.07 -8.30
C THR A 105 -23.27 -6.26 -8.56
N ARG A 106 -23.09 -7.36 -7.84
CA ARG A 106 -23.93 -8.56 -7.94
C ARG A 106 -25.35 -8.28 -7.50
N VAL A 107 -25.54 -7.73 -6.29
CA VAL A 107 -26.87 -7.41 -5.74
C VAL A 107 -27.59 -6.39 -6.61
N ALA A 108 -26.90 -5.35 -7.08
CA ALA A 108 -27.48 -4.36 -7.99
C ALA A 108 -27.98 -4.98 -9.30
N ARG A 109 -27.25 -5.96 -9.86
CA ARG A 109 -27.66 -6.69 -11.06
C ARG A 109 -28.86 -7.60 -10.78
N GLU A 110 -28.78 -8.43 -9.74
CA GLU A 110 -29.83 -9.39 -9.40
C GLU A 110 -31.17 -8.69 -9.09
N VAL A 111 -31.14 -7.71 -8.19
CA VAL A 111 -32.36 -7.04 -7.74
C VAL A 111 -32.81 -5.99 -8.75
N GLY A 112 -31.88 -5.20 -9.30
CA GLY A 112 -32.22 -4.06 -10.15
C GLY A 112 -32.44 -4.39 -11.63
N THR A 113 -31.77 -5.41 -12.17
CA THR A 113 -31.84 -5.74 -13.61
C THR A 113 -32.53 -7.07 -13.87
N GLU A 114 -32.21 -8.12 -13.10
CA GLU A 114 -32.76 -9.46 -13.30
C GLU A 114 -34.12 -9.67 -12.62
N GLY A 115 -34.53 -8.73 -11.75
CA GLY A 115 -35.77 -8.84 -10.98
C GLY A 115 -35.76 -9.99 -9.97
N LYS A 116 -34.58 -10.52 -9.62
CA LYS A 116 -34.41 -11.52 -8.57
C LYS A 116 -34.48 -10.84 -7.22
N LEU A 117 -35.69 -10.83 -6.68
CA LEU A 117 -36.00 -10.28 -5.38
C LEU A 117 -35.39 -11.16 -4.27
N GLY A 118 -34.67 -10.52 -3.33
CA GLY A 118 -34.16 -11.16 -2.11
C GLY A 118 -32.65 -11.37 -2.08
N GLY A 119 -31.92 -10.94 -3.12
CA GLY A 119 -30.45 -10.94 -3.12
C GLY A 119 -29.90 -10.03 -2.03
N GLN A 120 -29.07 -10.59 -1.14
CA GLN A 120 -28.36 -9.85 -0.10
C GLN A 120 -26.87 -9.87 -0.37
N ALA A 121 -26.19 -8.75 -0.09
CA ALA A 121 -24.74 -8.65 -0.08
C ALA A 121 -24.22 -9.35 1.16
N GLU A 122 -23.27 -10.25 0.96
CA GLU A 122 -22.59 -10.97 2.03
C GLU A 122 -21.10 -10.67 1.95
N VAL A 123 -20.62 -9.81 2.85
CA VAL A 123 -19.20 -9.45 2.92
C VAL A 123 -18.68 -9.90 4.28
N GLU A 124 -17.79 -10.89 4.28
CA GLU A 124 -17.18 -11.42 5.51
C GLU A 124 -16.19 -10.41 6.12
N ASP A 125 -15.97 -10.51 7.45
CA ASP A 125 -14.97 -9.73 8.18
C ASP A 125 -15.08 -8.20 8.05
N VAL A 126 -16.29 -7.67 7.89
CA VAL A 126 -16.55 -6.23 7.84
C VAL A 126 -17.00 -5.66 9.18
N GLY A 127 -16.40 -4.53 9.57
CA GLY A 127 -16.78 -3.72 10.72
C GLY A 127 -16.79 -2.23 10.38
N GLY A 128 -17.41 -1.42 11.26
CA GLY A 128 -17.54 0.02 11.04
C GLY A 128 -18.29 0.35 9.74
N VAL A 129 -17.77 1.32 8.98
CA VAL A 129 -18.37 1.83 7.73
C VAL A 129 -18.67 0.71 6.73
N TRP A 130 -17.82 -0.32 6.64
CA TRP A 130 -18.02 -1.45 5.72
C TRP A 130 -19.29 -2.25 6.02
N LYS A 131 -19.57 -2.45 7.32
CA LYS A 131 -20.78 -3.14 7.76
C LYS A 131 -22.00 -2.28 7.49
N GLU A 132 -21.95 -1.00 7.84
CA GLU A 132 -23.05 -0.06 7.60
C GLU A 132 -23.42 0.02 6.11
N LEU A 133 -22.42 0.06 5.22
CA LEU A 133 -22.66 0.06 3.78
C LEU A 133 -23.30 -1.26 3.28
N THR A 134 -22.87 -2.40 3.82
CA THR A 134 -23.45 -3.72 3.50
C THR A 134 -24.92 -3.79 3.95
N ASP A 135 -25.20 -3.35 5.17
CA ASP A 135 -26.55 -3.31 5.75
C ASP A 135 -27.47 -2.36 4.95
N ASN A 136 -26.95 -1.23 4.49
CA ASN A 136 -27.69 -0.29 3.63
C ASN A 136 -28.05 -0.91 2.28
N VAL A 137 -27.12 -1.61 1.64
CA VAL A 137 -27.37 -2.32 0.37
C VAL A 137 -28.45 -3.39 0.56
N ASN A 138 -28.39 -4.14 1.66
CA ASN A 138 -29.40 -5.14 2.02
C ASN A 138 -30.77 -4.54 2.30
N THR A 139 -30.82 -3.34 2.90
CA THR A 139 -32.06 -2.60 3.15
C THR A 139 -32.70 -2.13 1.85
N ILE A 140 -31.90 -1.65 0.88
CA ILE A 140 -32.42 -1.26 -0.44
C ILE A 140 -32.94 -2.49 -1.18
N ALA A 141 -32.20 -3.60 -1.16
CA ALA A 141 -32.61 -4.83 -1.81
C ALA A 141 -33.92 -5.39 -1.23
N SER A 142 -34.09 -5.37 0.09
CA SER A 142 -35.30 -5.86 0.75
C SER A 142 -36.52 -4.96 0.49
N ASN A 143 -36.36 -3.63 0.47
CA ASN A 143 -37.45 -2.70 0.15
C ASN A 143 -38.02 -2.88 -1.26
N LEU A 144 -37.22 -3.40 -2.20
CA LEU A 144 -37.66 -3.73 -3.56
C LEU A 144 -38.41 -5.06 -3.62
N THR A 145 -38.26 -5.93 -2.60
CA THR A 145 -38.98 -7.21 -2.51
C THR A 145 -40.34 -7.11 -1.83
N THR A 146 -40.55 -6.09 -1.00
CA THR A 146 -41.75 -5.92 -0.17
C THR A 146 -42.79 -4.97 -0.78
N GLN A 147 -42.53 -4.40 -1.96
CA GLN A 147 -43.50 -3.66 -2.79
C GLN A 147 -44.20 -4.59 -3.78
#